data_AF-A0A7S2PY14-F1
#
_entry.id   AF-A0A7S2PY14-F1
#
_cell.length_a   1.000
_cell.length_b   1.000
_cell.length_c   1.000
_cell.angle_alpha   90.00
_cell.angle_beta   90.00
_cell.angle_gamma   90.00
#
_symmetry.space_group_name_H-M   'P 1'
#
loop_
_entity.id
_entity.type
_entity.pdbx_description
1 polymer ?
#
loop_
_entity_poly.entity_id
_entity_poly.type
_entity_poly.pdbx_seq_one_letter_code
_entity_poly.pdbx_strand_id
1 'polypeptide(L)'
;RPSRRRAGASLCRPGARRPPMATEGRFDVVIHECRLSRNYDAIKPKQDVYIELARVYPNGKENRLARTETCKGGNLNPKWGEEFVVNQAGGRAFGLRVFIAHSWRPHRLCGEAELPFDELLWSLAQGSKVAREVQLLKKGAPTGSIRLTIGKGAAGQAKLVSPTAGSPKVSDAGRLKKPICRHVAERANEDIRFLAKCAAGAPQKHGDPAAGSIITLTDGPVAKVAPTSLSALPPDAFAAEIRKMLNRPEELEERVRMRFRQMASPAGADGRLAMTPEDCPFWRALLAERLGVPAEVFG
;
A
#
# COMPACT_ATOMS: atom_id res chain seq x y z
N ARG A 1 -30.31 -55.82 -29.59
CA ARG A 1 -31.28 -54.76 -29.20
C ARG A 1 -30.70 -53.99 -28.00
N PRO A 2 -30.92 -52.66 -27.90
CA PRO A 2 -29.79 -51.72 -27.94
C PRO A 2 -29.47 -51.01 -26.62
N SER A 3 -28.30 -50.34 -26.64
CA SER A 3 -28.02 -49.00 -26.08
C SER A 3 -28.12 -48.75 -24.57
N ARG A 4 -26.99 -48.32 -23.99
CA ARG A 4 -26.88 -47.05 -23.24
C ARG A 4 -25.43 -46.81 -22.81
N ARG A 5 -24.62 -46.20 -23.69
CA ARG A 5 -23.41 -45.48 -23.29
C ARG A 5 -23.77 -43.98 -23.28
N ARG A 6 -23.90 -43.39 -22.08
CA ARG A 6 -24.09 -41.95 -21.91
C ARG A 6 -22.74 -41.26 -22.14
N ALA A 7 -22.66 -40.48 -23.22
CA ALA A 7 -21.61 -39.50 -23.42
C ALA A 7 -21.86 -38.33 -22.46
N GLY A 8 -20.97 -38.15 -21.48
CA GLY A 8 -20.90 -36.94 -20.67
C GLY A 8 -20.15 -35.87 -21.46
N ALA A 9 -20.88 -34.95 -22.09
CA ALA A 9 -20.32 -33.78 -22.71
C ALA A 9 -19.72 -32.87 -21.62
N SER A 10 -18.39 -32.92 -21.48
CA SER A 10 -17.61 -31.96 -20.71
C SER A 10 -17.70 -30.59 -21.39
N LEU A 11 -18.56 -29.72 -20.87
CA LEU A 11 -18.61 -28.30 -21.19
C LEU A 11 -17.30 -27.64 -20.73
N CYS A 12 -16.30 -27.64 -21.62
CA CYS A 12 -15.12 -26.80 -21.49
C CYS A 12 -15.59 -25.34 -21.45
N ARG A 13 -15.60 -24.74 -20.24
CA ARG A 13 -15.83 -23.31 -20.08
C ARG A 13 -14.81 -22.56 -20.96
N PRO A 14 -15.23 -21.61 -21.80
CA PRO A 14 -14.31 -20.78 -22.56
C PRO A 14 -13.38 -20.09 -21.57
N GLY A 15 -12.08 -20.39 -21.70
CA GLY A 15 -11.06 -19.88 -20.80
C GLY A 15 -11.19 -18.37 -20.67
N ALA A 16 -11.40 -17.91 -19.44
CA ALA A 16 -11.34 -16.50 -19.11
C ALA A 16 -10.03 -15.95 -19.66
N ARG A 17 -10.13 -15.16 -20.75
CA ARG A 17 -8.97 -14.54 -21.39
C ARG A 17 -8.27 -13.76 -20.29
N ARG A 18 -7.04 -14.15 -19.95
CA ARG A 18 -6.19 -13.35 -19.06
C ARG A 18 -6.18 -11.93 -19.64
N PRO A 19 -6.44 -10.89 -18.82
CA PRO A 19 -6.32 -9.52 -19.29
C PRO A 19 -4.94 -9.35 -19.94
N PRO A 20 -4.85 -8.62 -21.07
CA PRO A 20 -3.58 -8.41 -21.77
C PRO A 20 -2.57 -7.94 -20.73
N MET A 21 -1.49 -8.71 -20.58
CA MET A 21 -0.44 -8.38 -19.62
C MET A 21 0.07 -6.99 -19.96
N ALA A 22 -0.07 -6.08 -19.00
CA ALA A 22 0.38 -4.71 -19.12
C ALA A 22 1.79 -4.70 -19.72
N THR A 23 1.95 -4.01 -20.84
CA THR A 23 3.21 -3.83 -21.54
C THR A 23 4.27 -3.42 -20.52
N GLU A 24 5.32 -4.23 -20.40
CA GLU A 24 6.41 -3.97 -19.45
C GLU A 24 7.08 -2.64 -19.79
N GLY A 25 6.72 -1.59 -19.06
CA GLY A 25 7.38 -0.28 -19.18
C GLY A 25 8.83 -0.36 -18.70
N ARG A 26 9.73 0.33 -19.42
CA ARG A 26 11.08 0.65 -18.94
C ARG A 26 11.17 2.13 -18.63
N PHE A 27 11.83 2.47 -17.55
CA PHE A 27 12.04 3.84 -17.10
C PHE A 27 13.54 4.12 -16.99
N ASP A 28 13.98 5.23 -17.56
CA ASP A 28 15.32 5.78 -17.33
C ASP A 28 15.22 6.75 -16.16
N VAL A 29 15.92 6.46 -15.07
CA VAL A 29 15.88 7.24 -13.82
C VAL A 29 17.25 7.84 -13.58
N VAL A 30 17.35 9.16 -13.66
CA VAL A 30 18.58 9.91 -13.34
C VAL A 30 18.42 10.56 -11.97
N ILE A 31 19.32 10.24 -11.04
CA ILE A 31 19.34 10.81 -9.70
C ILE A 31 20.37 11.94 -9.67
N HIS A 32 19.91 13.19 -9.58
CA HIS A 32 20.78 14.36 -9.66
C HIS A 32 21.39 14.72 -8.31
N GLU A 33 20.53 15.14 -7.38
CA GLU A 33 20.93 15.64 -6.07
C GLU A 33 19.86 15.34 -5.02
N CYS A 34 20.27 15.34 -3.75
CA CYS A 34 19.37 15.24 -2.61
C CYS A 34 19.67 16.39 -1.65
N ARG A 35 18.64 16.96 -1.02
CA ARG A 35 18.74 18.00 0.00
C ARG A 35 18.22 17.44 1.31
N LEU A 36 19.11 17.19 2.28
CA LEU A 36 18.71 16.63 3.57
C LEU A 36 18.55 17.74 4.60
N SER A 37 17.46 17.71 5.36
CA SER A 37 17.26 18.63 6.48
C SER A 37 18.10 18.20 7.68
N ARG A 38 18.63 19.19 8.42
CA ARG A 38 19.37 18.96 9.67
C ARG A 38 18.49 18.48 10.83
N ASN A 39 17.19 18.30 10.61
CA ASN A 39 16.18 18.06 11.65
C ASN A 39 16.37 16.74 12.42
N TYR A 40 17.39 15.95 12.08
CA TYR A 40 17.78 14.78 12.85
C TYR A 40 19.25 14.90 13.23
N ASP A 41 19.55 14.78 14.54
CA ASP A 41 20.88 14.67 15.18
C ASP A 41 21.80 13.59 14.57
N ALA A 42 21.28 12.85 13.60
CA ALA A 42 21.95 11.81 12.86
C ALA A 42 22.96 12.31 11.83
N ILE A 43 22.65 13.41 11.14
CA ILE A 43 23.41 13.85 9.96
C ILE A 43 24.54 14.78 10.37
N LYS A 44 25.77 14.27 10.31
CA LYS A 44 26.99 15.04 10.59
C LYS A 44 27.62 15.56 9.28
N PRO A 45 28.37 16.67 9.32
CA PRO A 45 28.93 17.26 8.11
C PRO A 45 29.89 16.42 7.27
N LYS A 46 30.41 15.31 7.80
CA LYS A 46 31.40 14.45 7.14
C LYS A 46 30.87 13.04 6.90
N GLN A 47 29.55 12.90 6.81
CA GLN A 47 28.95 11.59 6.58
C GLN A 47 28.83 11.28 5.09
N ASP A 48 29.05 10.01 4.81
CA ASP A 48 28.97 9.45 3.48
C ASP A 48 27.53 9.00 3.23
N VAL A 49 26.96 9.36 2.08
CA VAL A 49 25.54 9.15 1.78
C VAL A 49 25.38 8.40 0.47
N TYR A 50 24.41 7.49 0.39
CA TYR A 50 24.04 6.82 -0.86
C TYR A 50 22.53 6.62 -0.93
N ILE A 51 22.03 6.35 -2.13
CA ILE A 51 20.62 6.08 -2.40
C ILE A 51 20.44 4.63 -2.86
N GLU A 52 19.45 3.95 -2.31
CA GLU A 52 18.96 2.68 -2.83
C GLU A 52 17.64 2.89 -3.57
N LEU A 53 17.56 2.27 -4.74
CA LEU A 53 16.35 2.18 -5.54
C LEU A 53 15.71 0.82 -5.27
N ALA A 54 14.42 0.81 -4.96
CA ALA A 54 13.68 -0.42 -4.71
C ALA A 54 12.36 -0.43 -5.50
N ARG A 55 11.92 -1.62 -5.89
CA ARG A 55 10.57 -1.85 -6.40
C ARG A 55 9.67 -2.20 -5.22
N VAL A 56 8.57 -1.48 -5.07
CA VAL A 56 7.55 -1.76 -4.05
C VAL A 56 6.41 -2.54 -4.71
N TYR A 57 6.08 -3.71 -4.18
CA TYR A 57 5.00 -4.56 -4.67
C TYR A 57 3.67 -4.24 -3.97
N PRO A 58 2.51 -4.66 -4.54
CA PRO A 58 1.19 -4.49 -3.91
C PRO A 58 1.07 -5.06 -2.50
N ASN A 59 1.83 -6.14 -2.21
CA ASN A 59 1.88 -6.77 -0.89
C ASN A 59 2.80 -6.05 0.12
N GLY A 60 3.37 -4.90 -0.25
CA GLY A 60 4.33 -4.15 0.56
C GLY A 60 5.71 -4.82 0.67
N LYS A 61 5.95 -5.94 -0.02
CA LYS A 61 7.31 -6.46 -0.18
C LYS A 61 8.07 -5.52 -1.10
N GLU A 62 9.37 -5.50 -0.91
CA GLU A 62 10.26 -4.68 -1.69
C GLU A 62 11.40 -5.50 -2.23
N ASN A 63 11.80 -5.18 -3.46
CA ASN A 63 12.96 -5.78 -4.09
C ASN A 63 13.94 -4.67 -4.45
N ARG A 64 15.16 -4.76 -3.95
CA ARG A 64 16.20 -3.78 -4.26
C ARG A 64 16.58 -3.92 -5.74
N LEU A 65 16.51 -2.78 -6.44
CA LEU A 65 16.84 -2.69 -7.85
C LEU A 65 18.30 -2.27 -7.98
N ALA A 66 18.62 -1.06 -7.52
CA ALA A 66 19.91 -0.43 -7.73
C ALA A 66 20.41 0.27 -6.46
N ARG A 67 21.67 0.70 -6.50
CA ARG A 67 22.28 1.53 -5.49
C ARG A 67 23.26 2.49 -6.17
N THR A 68 23.24 3.76 -5.75
CA THR A 68 24.20 4.76 -6.21
C THR A 68 25.58 4.51 -5.60
N GLU A 69 26.59 5.14 -6.17
CA GLU A 69 27.86 5.34 -5.47
C GLU A 69 27.65 6.11 -4.17
N THR A 70 28.63 5.94 -3.28
CA THR A 70 28.60 6.61 -1.98
C THR A 70 29.25 7.98 -2.13
N CYS A 71 28.44 9.03 -1.98
CA CYS A 71 28.89 10.41 -2.00
C CYS A 71 29.64 10.72 -0.70
N LYS A 72 30.97 10.83 -0.79
CA LYS A 72 31.83 11.07 0.37
C LYS A 72 31.70 12.51 0.87
N GLY A 73 31.46 12.68 2.17
CA GLY A 73 31.25 14.00 2.77
C GLY A 73 30.03 14.78 2.23
N GLY A 74 29.04 14.08 1.66
CA GLY A 74 27.85 14.66 1.03
C GLY A 74 26.74 14.98 2.04
N ASN A 75 27.01 15.81 3.02
CA ASN A 75 26.22 15.93 4.26
C ASN A 75 24.90 16.70 4.17
N LEU A 76 24.69 17.54 3.16
CA LEU A 76 23.44 18.30 3.03
C LEU A 76 22.92 18.30 1.60
N ASN A 77 23.83 18.40 0.62
CA ASN A 77 23.50 18.42 -0.80
C ASN A 77 24.31 17.38 -1.60
N PRO A 78 24.23 16.08 -1.28
CA PRO A 78 24.93 15.06 -2.06
C PRO A 78 24.43 15.06 -3.51
N LYS A 79 25.37 14.88 -4.45
CA LYS A 79 25.13 14.85 -5.89
C LYS A 79 25.73 13.58 -6.48
N TRP A 80 25.00 12.94 -7.38
CA TRP A 80 25.41 11.69 -8.02
C TRP A 80 25.45 11.84 -9.54
N GLY A 81 24.37 12.31 -10.15
CA GLY A 81 24.26 12.33 -11.61
C GLY A 81 24.22 10.93 -12.23
N GLU A 82 23.81 9.92 -11.46
CA GLU A 82 23.79 8.53 -11.90
C GLU A 82 22.47 8.17 -12.59
N GLU A 83 22.56 7.41 -13.67
CA GLU A 83 21.44 6.95 -14.49
C GLU A 83 21.19 5.44 -14.30
N PHE A 84 19.92 5.07 -14.14
CA PHE A 84 19.47 3.71 -13.92
C PHE A 84 18.33 3.35 -14.86
N VAL A 85 18.37 2.15 -15.44
CA VAL A 85 17.23 1.61 -16.19
C VAL A 85 16.43 0.69 -15.29
N VAL A 86 15.15 1.00 -15.10
CA VAL A 86 14.24 0.27 -14.22
C VAL A 86 13.09 -0.32 -15.03
N ASN A 87 12.90 -1.64 -14.90
CA ASN A 87 11.73 -2.32 -15.46
C ASN A 87 10.51 -2.16 -14.55
N GLN A 88 9.31 -2.00 -15.11
CA GLN A 88 8.05 -1.85 -14.37
C GLN A 88 7.49 -3.17 -13.82
N ALA A 89 7.94 -4.33 -14.31
CA ALA A 89 7.28 -5.61 -14.12
C ALA A 89 6.82 -5.90 -12.66
N GLY A 90 5.51 -5.84 -12.44
CA GLY A 90 4.82 -6.31 -11.21
C GLY A 90 4.91 -5.40 -9.97
N GLY A 91 5.50 -4.20 -10.05
CA GLY A 91 5.54 -3.26 -8.92
C GLY A 91 4.35 -2.30 -8.90
N ARG A 92 3.97 -1.80 -7.72
CA ARG A 92 3.00 -0.69 -7.55
C ARG A 92 3.67 0.68 -7.57
N ALA A 93 4.90 0.75 -7.05
CA ALA A 93 5.62 1.99 -6.88
C ALA A 93 7.14 1.77 -6.95
N PHE A 94 7.83 2.87 -7.18
CA PHE A 94 9.27 2.99 -7.11
C PHE A 94 9.64 3.63 -5.78
N GLY A 95 10.42 2.90 -4.97
CA GLY A 95 10.92 3.35 -3.67
C GLY A 95 12.32 3.93 -3.78
N LEU A 96 12.52 5.09 -3.17
CA LEU A 96 13.81 5.75 -2.99
C LEU A 96 14.15 5.75 -1.51
N ARG A 97 15.36 5.31 -1.16
CA ARG A 97 15.85 5.32 0.22
C ARG A 97 17.22 5.93 0.32
N VAL A 98 17.34 6.92 1.20
CA VAL A 98 18.62 7.57 1.47
C VAL A 98 19.23 7.00 2.73
N PHE A 99 20.45 6.49 2.62
CA PHE A 99 21.20 5.92 3.73
C PHE A 99 22.48 6.71 4.00
N ILE A 100 22.82 6.86 5.28
CA ILE A 100 24.18 7.20 5.70
C ILE A 100 24.98 5.90 5.76
N ALA A 101 26.09 5.88 5.01
CA ALA A 101 27.09 4.84 5.10
C ALA A 101 27.88 4.95 6.41
N HIS A 102 28.16 3.80 7.00
CA HIS A 102 28.92 3.65 8.23
C HIS A 102 29.80 2.41 8.07
N SER A 103 31.05 2.50 8.50
CA SER A 103 32.00 1.38 8.35
C SER A 103 31.86 0.34 9.47
N TRP A 104 31.45 0.74 10.67
CA TRP A 104 31.46 -0.10 11.88
C TRP A 104 30.08 -0.41 12.45
N ARG A 105 29.01 0.12 11.85
CA ARG A 105 27.63 -0.11 12.28
C ARG A 105 26.70 -0.17 11.07
N PRO A 106 25.47 -0.70 11.23
CA PRO A 106 24.49 -0.72 10.15
C PRO A 106 24.24 0.67 9.57
N HIS A 107 24.02 0.72 8.26
CA HIS A 107 23.67 1.94 7.54
C HIS A 107 22.38 2.54 8.09
N ARG A 108 22.33 3.87 8.21
CA ARG A 108 21.19 4.55 8.85
C ARG A 108 20.29 5.18 7.80
N LEU A 109 19.03 4.73 7.76
CA LEU A 109 18.00 5.34 6.91
C LEU A 109 17.74 6.79 7.35
N CYS A 110 17.83 7.73 6.42
CA CYS A 110 17.62 9.17 6.62
C CYS A 110 16.25 9.62 6.12
N GLY A 111 15.80 9.05 5.03
CA GLY A 111 14.52 9.36 4.43
C GLY A 111 14.20 8.35 3.35
N GLU A 112 12.92 8.17 3.13
CA GLU A 112 12.38 7.37 2.06
C GLU A 112 11.27 8.13 1.33
N ALA A 113 11.10 7.82 0.06
CA ALA A 113 9.99 8.31 -0.74
C ALA A 113 9.47 7.18 -1.63
N GLU A 114 8.16 7.18 -1.87
CA GLU A 114 7.52 6.29 -2.83
C GLU A 114 6.96 7.12 -3.99
N LEU A 115 7.19 6.64 -5.22
CA LEU A 115 6.65 7.19 -6.45
C LEU A 115 5.74 6.15 -7.10
N PRO A 116 4.40 6.31 -7.05
CA PRO A 116 3.47 5.39 -7.70
C PRO A 116 3.74 5.30 -9.21
N PHE A 117 3.78 4.08 -9.76
CA PHE A 117 4.03 3.93 -11.20
C PHE A 117 2.92 4.53 -12.06
N ASP A 118 1.68 4.54 -11.58
CA ASP A 118 0.55 5.12 -12.31
C ASP A 118 0.73 6.63 -12.54
N GLU A 119 1.20 7.36 -11.53
CA GLU A 119 1.51 8.79 -11.67
C GLU A 119 2.67 9.04 -12.64
N LEU A 120 3.69 8.17 -12.60
CA LEU A 120 4.85 8.26 -13.48
C LEU A 120 4.46 7.99 -14.93
N LEU A 121 3.67 6.94 -15.18
CA LEU A 121 3.15 6.61 -16.49
C LEU A 121 2.29 7.74 -17.05
N TRP A 122 1.40 8.30 -16.24
CA TRP A 122 0.59 9.45 -16.63
C TRP A 122 1.45 10.65 -17.02
N SER A 123 2.47 10.96 -16.21
CA SER A 123 3.38 12.08 -16.48
C SER A 123 4.21 11.84 -17.76
N LEU A 124 4.64 10.60 -18.01
CA LEU A 124 5.41 10.22 -19.20
C LEU A 124 4.56 10.08 -20.47
N ALA A 125 3.24 9.90 -20.34
CA ALA A 125 2.34 9.96 -21.48
C ALA A 125 2.25 11.38 -22.05
N GLN A 126 2.49 12.40 -21.20
CA GLN A 126 2.45 13.81 -21.58
C GLN A 126 3.78 14.35 -22.13
N GLY A 127 4.90 13.66 -21.90
CA GLY A 127 6.23 14.12 -22.32
C GLY A 127 7.31 13.05 -22.19
N SER A 128 8.43 13.25 -22.87
CA SER A 128 9.51 12.24 -22.94
C SER A 128 10.33 12.10 -21.66
N LYS A 129 10.48 13.18 -20.89
CA LYS A 129 11.23 13.23 -19.62
C LYS A 129 10.51 14.12 -18.62
N VAL A 130 10.44 13.68 -17.37
CA VAL A 130 9.78 14.37 -16.27
C VAL A 130 10.82 14.61 -15.19
N ALA A 131 11.19 15.87 -14.96
CA ALA A 131 11.95 16.25 -13.78
C ALA A 131 11.01 16.36 -12.58
N ARG A 132 11.33 15.67 -11.49
CA ARG A 132 10.58 15.75 -10.23
C ARG A 132 11.51 16.04 -9.06
N GLU A 133 11.00 16.85 -8.15
CA GLU A 133 11.52 16.96 -6.80
C GLU A 133 10.58 16.19 -5.87
N VAL A 134 11.14 15.23 -5.14
CA VAL A 134 10.38 14.26 -4.35
C VAL A 134 10.72 14.45 -2.88
N GLN A 135 9.70 14.72 -2.07
CA GLN A 135 9.86 14.88 -0.64
C GLN A 135 10.22 13.55 0.03
N LEU A 136 11.31 13.55 0.80
CA LEU A 136 11.71 12.44 1.66
C LEU A 136 11.00 12.54 3.01
N LEU A 137 10.54 11.38 3.47
CA LEU A 137 9.87 11.20 4.73
C LEU A 137 10.61 10.17 5.59
N LYS A 138 10.55 10.34 6.91
CA LYS A 138 10.98 9.33 7.87
C LYS A 138 10.02 9.35 9.04
N LYS A 139 9.34 8.22 9.26
CA LYS A 139 8.28 8.13 10.28
C LYS A 139 7.23 9.24 10.14
N GLY A 140 6.87 9.58 8.89
CA GLY A 140 5.89 10.63 8.58
C GLY A 140 6.43 12.06 8.58
N ALA A 141 7.62 12.31 9.14
CA ALA A 141 8.21 13.65 9.18
C ALA A 141 9.06 13.94 7.93
N PRO A 142 9.03 15.17 7.38
CA PRO A 142 9.85 15.56 6.24
C PRO A 142 11.34 15.64 6.60
N THR A 143 12.18 14.90 5.87
CA THR A 143 13.63 14.83 6.11
C THR A 143 14.50 15.42 5.01
N GLY A 144 13.89 15.82 3.89
CA GLY A 144 14.63 16.37 2.76
C GLY A 144 13.88 16.24 1.45
N SER A 145 14.53 16.55 0.33
CA SER A 145 14.00 16.33 -1.01
C SER A 145 15.04 15.67 -1.92
N ILE A 146 14.61 14.89 -2.91
CA ILE A 146 15.47 14.34 -3.97
C ILE A 146 15.02 14.93 -5.30
N ARG A 147 15.97 15.45 -6.07
CA ARG A 147 15.75 15.84 -7.45
C ARG A 147 16.18 14.73 -8.39
N LEU A 148 15.26 14.30 -9.24
CA LEU A 148 15.47 13.22 -10.20
C LEU A 148 14.77 13.52 -11.52
N THR A 149 15.23 12.88 -12.59
CA THR A 149 14.58 12.90 -13.90
C THR A 149 14.19 11.49 -14.27
N ILE A 150 12.94 11.32 -14.70
CA ILE A 150 12.42 10.03 -15.16
C ILE A 150 12.06 10.18 -16.63
N GLY A 151 12.59 9.31 -17.48
CA GLY A 151 12.29 9.23 -18.90
C GLY A 151 11.70 7.90 -19.29
N LYS A 152 11.10 7.84 -20.47
CA LYS A 152 10.70 6.58 -21.09
C LYS A 152 11.97 5.86 -21.55
N GLY A 153 12.18 4.65 -21.04
CA GLY A 153 13.36 3.83 -21.31
C GLY A 153 13.60 3.65 -22.80
N ALA A 154 14.66 4.26 -23.34
CA ALA A 154 15.12 3.92 -24.68
C ALA A 154 15.83 2.56 -24.63
N ALA A 155 15.69 1.73 -25.66
CA ALA A 155 16.30 0.39 -25.70
C ALA A 155 17.86 0.42 -25.79
N GLY A 156 18.51 1.56 -25.56
CA GLY A 156 19.94 1.77 -25.76
C GLY A 156 20.75 1.80 -24.45
N GLN A 157 21.85 1.04 -24.43
CA GLN A 157 23.10 1.03 -23.63
C GLN A 157 23.19 1.57 -22.18
N ALA A 158 22.13 2.09 -21.55
CA ALA A 158 22.20 2.45 -20.14
C ALA A 158 22.41 1.20 -19.28
N LYS A 159 23.09 1.36 -18.13
CA LYS A 159 23.47 0.29 -17.22
C LYS A 159 22.23 -0.47 -16.78
N LEU A 160 21.95 -1.58 -17.45
CA LEU A 160 20.77 -2.39 -17.20
C LEU A 160 20.89 -2.96 -15.80
N VAL A 161 20.04 -2.49 -14.89
CA VAL A 161 20.04 -2.98 -13.52
C VAL A 161 19.15 -4.22 -13.46
N SER A 162 19.76 -5.37 -13.74
CA SER A 162 19.15 -6.65 -13.42
C SER A 162 19.12 -6.82 -11.89
N PRO A 163 18.05 -7.40 -11.32
CA PRO A 163 17.99 -7.69 -9.90
C PRO A 163 19.21 -8.53 -9.52
N THR A 164 20.10 -7.96 -8.70
CA THR A 164 21.28 -8.68 -8.25
C THR A 164 20.80 -9.80 -7.31
N ALA A 165 20.80 -11.05 -7.79
CA ALA A 165 20.39 -12.22 -7.01
C ALA A 165 21.34 -12.54 -5.83
N GLY A 166 22.36 -11.72 -5.60
CA GLY A 166 23.21 -11.76 -4.43
C GLY A 166 22.56 -11.01 -3.27
N SER A 167 21.66 -11.66 -2.55
CA SER A 167 21.36 -11.27 -1.18
C SER A 167 22.68 -11.29 -0.40
N PRO A 168 23.20 -10.18 0.15
CA PRO A 168 24.23 -10.28 1.16
C PRO A 168 23.65 -11.14 2.30
N LYS A 169 24.39 -12.16 2.75
CA LYS A 169 24.07 -12.85 4.00
C LYS A 169 24.17 -11.81 5.11
N VAL A 170 23.05 -11.15 5.40
CA VAL A 170 22.89 -10.28 6.56
C VAL A 170 22.88 -11.23 7.75
N SER A 171 24.03 -11.33 8.41
CA SER A 171 24.07 -11.81 9.79
C SER A 171 23.17 -10.92 10.63
N ASP A 172 22.35 -11.57 11.44
CA ASP A 172 21.31 -11.05 12.31
C ASP A 172 21.67 -9.71 12.97
N ALA A 173 21.11 -8.61 12.47
CA ALA A 173 21.12 -7.31 13.15
C ALA A 173 19.95 -6.45 12.65
N GLY A 174 18.86 -6.45 13.41
CA GLY A 174 17.83 -5.41 13.36
C GLY A 174 16.65 -5.71 12.43
N ARG A 175 15.62 -6.35 12.99
CA ARG A 175 14.27 -6.43 12.44
C ARG A 175 13.74 -5.01 12.18
N LEU A 176 13.90 -4.50 10.95
CA LEU A 176 13.24 -3.28 10.49
C LEU A 176 11.73 -3.44 10.68
N LYS A 177 11.16 -2.63 11.58
CA LYS A 177 9.71 -2.53 11.77
C LYS A 177 9.08 -2.17 10.42
N LYS A 178 7.99 -2.87 10.07
CA LYS A 178 7.21 -2.76 8.82
C LYS A 178 7.16 -1.32 8.28
N PRO A 179 7.38 -1.08 6.97
CA PRO A 179 7.26 0.26 6.40
C PRO A 179 5.83 0.78 6.49
N ILE A 180 5.73 2.11 6.59
CA ILE A 180 4.51 2.86 6.88
C ILE A 180 3.70 3.00 5.59
N CYS A 181 2.75 2.08 5.37
CA CYS A 181 1.62 2.29 4.44
C CYS A 181 0.46 3.07 5.08
N ARG A 182 0.68 3.77 6.21
CA ARG A 182 -0.39 4.37 7.03
C ARG A 182 -0.83 5.77 6.56
N HIS A 183 0.05 6.56 5.93
CA HIS A 183 -0.28 7.95 5.57
C HIS A 183 -1.00 8.11 4.22
N VAL A 184 -0.97 7.11 3.33
CA VAL A 184 -1.88 7.09 2.16
C VAL A 184 -3.34 6.94 2.61
N ALA A 185 -3.58 6.26 3.74
CA ALA A 185 -4.90 6.12 4.33
C ALA A 185 -5.38 7.40 5.04
N GLU A 186 -4.48 8.27 5.52
CA GLU A 186 -4.85 9.55 6.14
C GLU A 186 -5.23 10.62 5.11
N ARG A 187 -4.59 10.65 3.93
CA ARG A 187 -5.02 11.52 2.81
C ARG A 187 -6.39 11.11 2.25
N ALA A 188 -6.67 9.81 2.16
CA ALA A 188 -7.99 9.31 1.77
C ALA A 188 -9.10 9.72 2.76
N ASN A 189 -8.77 9.95 4.04
CA ASN A 189 -9.75 10.38 5.05
C ASN A 189 -10.10 11.88 4.96
N GLU A 190 -9.22 12.73 4.41
CA GLU A 190 -9.54 14.15 4.19
C GLU A 190 -10.49 14.34 3.00
N ASP A 191 -10.31 13.56 1.93
CA ASP A 191 -11.22 13.54 0.77
C ASP A 191 -12.63 13.01 1.15
N ILE A 192 -12.70 12.05 2.09
CA ILE A 192 -13.98 11.53 2.62
C ILE A 192 -14.71 12.57 3.47
N ARG A 193 -14.00 13.42 4.25
CA ARG A 193 -14.62 14.53 5.00
C ARG A 193 -15.20 15.60 4.08
N PHE A 194 -14.54 15.85 2.94
CA PHE A 194 -15.02 16.80 1.93
C PHE A 194 -16.31 16.28 1.26
N LEU A 195 -16.36 15.00 0.88
CA LEU A 195 -17.54 14.38 0.27
C LEU A 195 -18.73 14.25 1.23
N ALA A 196 -18.49 13.98 2.52
CA ALA A 196 -19.54 13.91 3.54
C ALA A 196 -20.22 15.27 3.78
N LYS A 197 -19.50 16.39 3.59
CA LYS A 197 -20.05 17.75 3.73
C LYS A 197 -20.97 18.13 2.55
N CYS A 198 -20.75 17.55 1.38
CA CYS A 198 -21.57 17.76 0.18
C CYS A 198 -22.87 16.94 0.18
N ALA A 199 -22.91 15.80 0.88
CA ALA A 199 -24.07 14.92 0.93
C ALA A 199 -25.16 15.36 1.95
N ALA A 200 -24.84 16.26 2.88
CA ALA A 200 -25.75 16.70 3.95
C ALA A 200 -26.84 17.71 3.51
N GLY A 201 -27.06 17.91 2.22
CA GLY A 201 -27.95 18.94 1.67
C GLY A 201 -28.96 18.41 0.65
N ALA A 202 -29.85 17.49 1.02
CA ALA A 202 -31.13 17.28 0.33
C ALA A 202 -32.09 16.43 1.18
N PRO A 203 -33.37 16.84 1.39
CA PRO A 203 -34.38 15.98 1.99
C PRO A 203 -35.09 15.15 0.91
N GLN A 204 -35.25 13.84 1.12
CA GLN A 204 -36.19 13.00 0.37
C GLN A 204 -37.22 12.36 1.29
N LYS A 205 -38.45 12.33 0.78
CA LYS A 205 -39.70 11.92 1.42
C LYS A 205 -39.90 10.40 1.36
N HIS A 206 -40.65 9.92 2.35
CA HIS A 206 -41.18 8.58 2.58
C HIS A 206 -41.82 7.85 1.38
N GLY A 207 -41.71 6.52 1.39
CA GLY A 207 -42.59 5.57 0.68
C GLY A 207 -42.28 4.11 1.05
N ASP A 208 -43.28 3.41 1.58
CA ASP A 208 -43.28 2.08 2.23
C ASP A 208 -43.51 0.88 1.25
N PRO A 209 -43.51 -0.40 1.71
CA PRO A 209 -42.84 -1.53 1.03
C PRO A 209 -43.77 -2.59 0.40
N ALA A 210 -43.21 -3.52 -0.39
CA ALA A 210 -43.81 -4.85 -0.58
C ALA A 210 -42.86 -5.94 -1.13
N ALA A 211 -43.17 -7.16 -0.67
CA ALA A 211 -43.06 -8.47 -1.31
C ALA A 211 -41.75 -9.28 -1.15
N GLY A 212 -41.90 -10.40 -0.43
CA GLY A 212 -40.87 -11.42 -0.20
C GLY A 212 -40.64 -12.35 -1.40
N SER A 213 -39.55 -13.10 -1.33
CA SER A 213 -39.32 -14.30 -2.14
C SER A 213 -38.36 -15.24 -1.41
N ILE A 214 -38.76 -16.51 -1.35
CA ILE A 214 -38.05 -17.64 -0.75
C ILE A 214 -37.01 -18.15 -1.75
N ILE A 215 -35.76 -18.35 -1.33
CA ILE A 215 -34.73 -19.05 -2.12
C ILE A 215 -34.14 -20.18 -1.28
N THR A 216 -34.19 -21.38 -1.86
CA THR A 216 -33.66 -22.65 -1.37
C THR A 216 -32.13 -22.73 -1.46
N LEU A 217 -31.52 -23.27 -0.40
CA LEU A 217 -30.09 -23.53 -0.27
C LEU A 217 -29.66 -24.77 -1.05
N THR A 218 -28.58 -24.67 -1.82
CA THR A 218 -27.81 -25.83 -2.30
C THR A 218 -26.34 -25.62 -1.93
N ASP A 219 -25.76 -26.62 -1.26
CA ASP A 219 -24.37 -26.63 -0.81
C ASP A 219 -23.40 -26.94 -1.95
N GLY A 220 -22.34 -26.13 -2.04
CA GLY A 220 -21.20 -26.32 -2.93
C GLY A 220 -19.91 -25.85 -2.26
N PRO A 221 -18.74 -26.43 -2.61
CA PRO A 221 -17.54 -26.38 -1.78
C PRO A 221 -16.87 -25.00 -1.75
N VAL A 222 -16.35 -24.67 -0.56
CA VAL A 222 -15.73 -23.40 -0.19
C VAL A 222 -14.43 -23.16 -0.97
N ALA A 223 -14.46 -22.21 -1.90
CA ALA A 223 -13.24 -21.63 -2.46
C ALA A 223 -12.68 -20.56 -1.49
N LYS A 224 -11.37 -20.56 -1.27
CA LYS A 224 -10.66 -19.51 -0.52
C LYS A 224 -10.75 -18.19 -1.29
N VAL A 225 -11.62 -17.28 -0.84
CA VAL A 225 -11.78 -15.93 -1.39
C VAL A 225 -10.79 -15.00 -0.71
N ALA A 226 -10.02 -14.25 -1.52
CA ALA A 226 -9.12 -13.20 -1.04
C ALA A 226 -9.92 -12.05 -0.40
N PRO A 227 -9.36 -11.30 0.57
CA PRO A 227 -10.09 -10.23 1.24
C PRO A 227 -10.40 -9.08 0.27
N THR A 228 -11.64 -9.03 -0.21
CA THR A 228 -12.17 -7.88 -0.96
C THR A 228 -12.35 -6.71 0.00
N SER A 229 -11.80 -5.54 -0.35
CA SER A 229 -12.02 -4.33 0.43
C SER A 229 -13.50 -3.93 0.36
N LEU A 230 -14.20 -4.02 1.50
CA LEU A 230 -15.63 -3.69 1.63
C LEU A 230 -15.95 -2.25 1.18
N SER A 231 -14.97 -1.35 1.24
CA SER A 231 -15.10 0.06 0.85
C SER A 231 -15.25 0.30 -0.66
N ALA A 232 -15.05 -0.71 -1.49
CA ALA A 232 -15.11 -0.61 -2.95
C ALA A 232 -16.37 -1.28 -3.56
N LEU A 233 -17.27 -1.79 -2.72
CA LEU A 233 -18.49 -2.44 -3.19
C LEU A 233 -19.58 -1.40 -3.50
N PRO A 234 -20.38 -1.62 -4.56
CA PRO A 234 -21.62 -0.89 -4.78
C PRO A 234 -22.53 -0.97 -3.53
N PRO A 235 -23.36 0.04 -3.24
CA PRO A 235 -24.18 0.09 -2.02
C PRO A 235 -25.01 -1.17 -1.78
N ASP A 236 -25.61 -1.73 -2.83
CA ASP A 236 -26.45 -2.93 -2.75
C ASP A 236 -25.64 -4.20 -2.44
N ALA A 237 -24.42 -4.29 -2.98
CA ALA A 237 -23.51 -5.39 -2.70
C ALA A 237 -22.90 -5.30 -1.29
N PHE A 238 -22.65 -4.08 -0.81
CA PHE A 238 -22.23 -3.83 0.57
C PHE A 238 -23.34 -4.21 1.55
N ALA A 239 -24.59 -3.82 1.28
CA ALA A 239 -25.75 -4.20 2.09
C ALA A 239 -25.99 -5.72 2.12
N ALA A 240 -25.82 -6.41 0.97
CA ALA A 240 -25.92 -7.87 0.90
C ALA A 240 -24.82 -8.57 1.71
N GLU A 241 -23.58 -8.06 1.66
CA GLU A 241 -22.47 -8.62 2.43
C GLU A 241 -22.61 -8.35 3.93
N ILE A 242 -23.15 -7.19 4.33
CA ILE A 242 -23.52 -6.91 5.72
C ILE A 242 -24.63 -7.86 6.18
N ARG A 243 -25.70 -8.06 5.39
CA ARG A 243 -26.76 -9.03 5.74
C ARG A 243 -26.22 -10.45 5.88
N LYS A 244 -25.27 -10.83 5.02
CA LYS A 244 -24.60 -12.13 5.08
C LYS A 244 -23.72 -12.27 6.34
N MET A 245 -23.05 -11.20 6.76
CA MET A 245 -22.28 -11.15 8.01
C MET A 245 -23.20 -11.15 9.25
N LEU A 246 -24.35 -10.46 9.19
CA LEU A 246 -25.35 -10.46 10.26
C LEU A 246 -26.03 -11.83 10.44
N ASN A 247 -26.16 -12.61 9.35
CA ASN A 247 -26.64 -13.99 9.40
C ASN A 247 -25.62 -14.99 9.98
N ARG A 248 -24.40 -14.55 10.30
CA ARG A 248 -23.35 -15.35 10.96
C ARG A 248 -22.72 -14.57 12.12
N PRO A 249 -23.45 -14.41 13.23
CA PRO A 249 -23.06 -13.52 14.33
C PRO A 249 -21.69 -13.89 14.93
N GLU A 250 -21.35 -15.17 14.99
CA GLU A 250 -20.04 -15.69 15.44
C GLU A 250 -18.87 -15.17 14.59
N GLU A 251 -19.02 -15.12 13.26
CA GLU A 251 -17.96 -14.64 12.35
C GLU A 251 -17.80 -13.12 12.43
N LEU A 252 -18.91 -12.40 12.61
CA LEU A 252 -18.91 -10.95 12.82
C LEU A 252 -18.22 -10.60 14.15
N GLU A 253 -18.58 -11.31 15.22
CA GLU A 253 -17.98 -11.15 16.55
C GLU A 253 -16.47 -11.39 16.51
N GLU A 254 -16.00 -12.46 15.87
CA GLU A 254 -14.57 -12.75 15.78
C GLU A 254 -13.82 -11.69 14.95
N ARG A 255 -14.43 -11.15 13.88
CA ARG A 255 -13.84 -10.04 13.10
C ARG A 255 -13.77 -8.74 13.90
N VAL A 256 -14.81 -8.42 14.67
CA VAL A 256 -14.84 -7.26 15.57
C VAL A 256 -13.79 -7.43 16.67
N ARG A 257 -13.73 -8.59 17.33
CA ARG A 257 -12.70 -8.93 18.33
C ARG A 257 -11.29 -8.83 17.75
N MET A 258 -11.07 -9.35 16.54
CA MET A 258 -9.75 -9.29 15.89
C MET A 258 -9.35 -7.84 15.63
N ARG A 259 -10.28 -6.99 15.19
CA ARG A 259 -9.99 -5.58 14.91
C ARG A 259 -9.78 -4.78 16.18
N PHE A 260 -10.57 -5.07 17.21
CA PHE A 260 -10.39 -4.50 18.55
C PHE A 260 -9.03 -4.89 19.15
N ARG A 261 -8.63 -6.17 19.08
CA ARG A 261 -7.28 -6.63 19.49
C ARG A 261 -6.16 -5.93 18.72
N GLN A 262 -6.36 -5.65 17.43
CA GLN A 262 -5.38 -4.92 16.63
C GLN A 262 -5.28 -3.45 17.01
N MET A 263 -6.39 -2.82 17.43
CA MET A 263 -6.40 -1.44 17.94
C MET A 263 -5.90 -1.35 19.38
N ALA A 264 -6.23 -2.31 20.23
CA ALA A 264 -5.80 -2.39 21.62
C ALA A 264 -4.35 -2.89 21.77
N SER A 265 -3.73 -3.42 20.71
CA SER A 265 -2.34 -3.88 20.75
C SER A 265 -1.41 -2.70 21.10
N PRO A 266 -0.46 -2.86 22.05
CA PRO A 266 0.36 -1.77 22.53
C PRO A 266 1.14 -1.10 21.40
N ALA A 267 0.83 0.16 21.15
CA ALA A 267 1.36 0.94 20.04
C ALA A 267 2.58 1.76 20.48
N GLY A 268 3.59 1.13 21.11
CA GLY A 268 4.77 1.87 21.59
C GLY A 268 5.81 1.02 22.28
N ALA A 269 7.03 1.56 22.44
CA ALA A 269 8.07 0.95 23.27
C ALA A 269 7.71 0.99 24.77
N ASP A 270 6.73 1.80 25.12
CA ASP A 270 6.37 2.18 26.48
C ASP A 270 5.34 1.21 27.10
N GLY A 271 4.93 0.17 26.36
CA GLY A 271 3.99 -0.86 26.83
C GLY A 271 2.56 -0.39 27.06
N ARG A 272 2.25 0.90 26.86
CA ARG A 272 0.90 1.45 27.04
C ARG A 272 -0.03 0.96 25.93
N LEU A 273 -1.17 0.42 26.33
CA LEU A 273 -2.26 0.07 25.43
C LEU A 273 -2.75 1.34 24.74
N ALA A 274 -3.00 1.26 23.42
CA ALA A 274 -3.49 2.41 22.66
C ALA A 274 -4.94 2.78 23.00
N MET A 275 -5.62 1.94 23.78
CA MET A 275 -6.97 2.17 24.26
C MET A 275 -7.06 1.59 25.67
N THR A 276 -7.46 2.41 26.62
CA THR A 276 -7.68 2.02 28.02
C THR A 276 -9.12 1.52 28.19
N PRO A 277 -9.42 0.73 29.25
CA PRO A 277 -10.79 0.34 29.56
C PRO A 277 -11.74 1.54 29.75
N GLU A 278 -11.21 2.70 30.13
CA GLU A 278 -11.95 3.95 30.32
C GLU A 278 -12.43 4.55 28.98
N ASP A 279 -11.75 4.22 27.87
CA ASP A 279 -12.13 4.67 26.53
C ASP A 279 -13.25 3.81 25.90
N CYS A 280 -13.50 2.61 26.44
CA CYS A 280 -14.48 1.67 25.88
C CYS A 280 -15.90 2.25 25.77
N PRO A 281 -16.47 2.94 26.77
CA PRO A 281 -17.82 3.51 26.67
C PRO A 281 -17.94 4.52 25.53
N PHE A 282 -16.91 5.35 25.32
CA PHE A 282 -16.87 6.33 24.23
C PHE A 282 -16.90 5.65 22.85
N TRP A 283 -16.07 4.63 22.65
CA TRP A 283 -16.03 3.89 21.39
C TRP A 283 -17.30 3.09 21.11
N ARG A 284 -17.93 2.53 22.14
CA ARG A 284 -19.23 1.85 22.00
C ARG A 284 -20.31 2.80 21.49
N ALA A 285 -20.43 3.99 22.10
CA ALA A 285 -21.39 5.00 21.68
C ALA A 285 -21.14 5.45 20.23
N LEU A 286 -19.87 5.73 19.88
CA LEU A 286 -19.50 6.17 18.53
C LEU A 286 -19.81 5.10 17.46
N LEU A 287 -19.53 3.83 17.76
CA LEU A 287 -19.79 2.73 16.83
C LEU A 287 -21.29 2.43 16.71
N ALA A 288 -22.03 2.52 17.82
CA ALA A 288 -23.48 2.38 17.83
C ALA A 288 -24.16 3.42 16.92
N GLU A 289 -23.77 4.69 17.06
CA GLU A 289 -24.27 5.79 16.23
C GLU A 289 -23.92 5.60 14.75
N ARG A 290 -22.66 5.24 14.45
CA ARG A 290 -22.17 5.07 13.07
C ARG A 290 -22.79 3.89 12.34
N LEU A 291 -23.10 2.81 13.06
CA LEU A 291 -23.58 1.55 12.49
C LEU A 291 -25.09 1.36 12.64
N GLY A 292 -25.76 2.21 13.42
CA GLY A 292 -27.20 2.10 13.69
C GLY A 292 -27.56 0.85 14.51
N VAL A 293 -26.66 0.40 15.38
CA VAL A 293 -26.82 -0.80 16.22
C VAL A 293 -26.75 -0.40 17.69
N PRO A 294 -27.57 -0.98 18.61
CA PRO A 294 -27.52 -0.64 20.03
C PRO A 294 -26.11 -0.85 20.64
N ALA A 295 -25.72 0.04 21.56
CA ALA A 295 -24.37 0.06 22.13
C ALA A 295 -24.04 -1.20 22.95
N GLU A 296 -25.07 -1.89 23.46
CA GLU A 296 -24.98 -3.12 24.25
C GLU A 296 -24.42 -4.29 23.44
N VAL A 297 -24.53 -4.25 22.10
CA VAL A 297 -24.00 -5.30 21.20
C VAL A 297 -22.47 -5.34 21.22
N PHE A 298 -21.81 -4.25 21.60
CA PHE A 298 -20.35 -4.14 21.64
C PHE A 298 -19.73 -4.54 22.99
N GLY A 299 -20.55 -5.13 23.89
CA GLY A 299 -20.15 -5.83 25.12
C GLY A 299 -19.53 -4.94 26.16
#